data_AF-A0A8B8F8C7-F1
#
_entry.id   AF-A0A8B8F8C7-F1
#
_cell.length_a   1.000
_cell.length_b   1.000
_cell.length_c   1.000
_cell.angle_alpha   90.00
_cell.angle_beta   90.00
_cell.angle_gamma   90.00
#
_symmetry.space_group_name_H-M   'P 1'
#
loop_
_entity.id
_entity.type
_entity.pdbx_description
1 polymer ?
#
loop_
_entity_poly.entity_id
_entity_poly.type
_entity_poly.pdbx_seq_one_letter_code
_entity_poly.pdbx_strand_id
1 'polypeptide(L)'
;MARVSTSDSEQPSLWKINLLIPEKNAFAYVCGFLMKKCIEKHACDICINYAKSQKQLDESFLLCYFKAYENAEKLTHGNLMMPLHKCNEHINELVNIFINRFPQLSVVKEVDIKLKLSMTNIIFNYPCPLFNKDYL
;
A
#
# COMPACT_ATOMS: atom_id res chain seq x y z
N MET A 1 -44.35 -19.21 17.13
CA MET A 1 -43.88 -17.94 16.52
C MET A 1 -42.45 -17.69 16.98
N ALA A 2 -41.47 -18.11 16.18
CA ALA A 2 -40.07 -17.76 16.43
C ALA A 2 -39.81 -16.39 15.77
N ARG A 3 -39.39 -15.39 16.56
CA ARG A 3 -38.98 -14.09 16.03
C ARG A 3 -37.58 -14.23 15.44
N VAL A 4 -37.50 -13.93 14.15
CA VAL A 4 -36.27 -13.67 13.40
C VAL A 4 -35.58 -12.47 14.06
N SER A 5 -34.33 -12.66 14.49
CA SER A 5 -33.42 -11.57 14.85
C SER A 5 -32.51 -11.32 13.66
N THR A 6 -32.87 -10.33 12.83
CA THR A 6 -32.00 -9.72 11.83
C THR A 6 -31.32 -8.47 12.40
N SER A 7 -30.13 -8.22 11.86
CA SER A 7 -29.36 -6.96 11.84
C SER A 7 -28.51 -6.60 13.06
N ASP A 8 -27.33 -7.22 13.15
CA ASP A 8 -26.13 -6.45 13.46
C ASP A 8 -25.72 -5.73 12.16
N SER A 9 -26.01 -4.43 12.13
CA SER A 9 -25.57 -3.55 11.07
C SER A 9 -24.10 -3.19 11.31
N GLU A 10 -23.19 -3.94 10.69
CA GLU A 10 -21.82 -3.48 10.50
C GLU A 10 -21.88 -2.14 9.76
N GLN A 11 -21.53 -1.06 10.45
CA GLN A 11 -21.34 0.23 9.80
C GLN A 11 -20.23 0.08 8.75
N PRO A 12 -20.47 0.35 7.46
CA PRO A 12 -19.44 0.24 6.46
C PRO A 12 -18.40 1.33 6.72
N SER A 13 -17.18 0.92 7.07
CA SER A 13 -16.03 1.82 7.10
C SER A 13 -15.94 2.52 5.74
N LEU A 14 -15.96 3.85 5.78
CA LEU A 14 -15.83 4.80 4.67
C LEU A 14 -14.82 4.30 3.61
N TRP A 15 -15.34 3.87 2.46
CA TRP A 15 -14.68 3.63 1.17
C TRP A 15 -13.30 2.95 1.20
N LYS A 16 -13.27 1.65 1.51
CA LYS A 16 -12.17 0.80 1.05
C LYS A 16 -12.24 0.73 -0.48
N ILE A 17 -11.15 1.03 -1.20
CA ILE A 17 -11.11 0.91 -2.66
C ILE A 17 -11.49 -0.54 -3.01
N ASN A 18 -12.64 -0.74 -3.64
CA ASN A 18 -13.10 -2.09 -3.97
C ASN A 18 -12.47 -2.52 -5.30
N LEU A 19 -11.20 -2.91 -5.21
CA LEU A 19 -10.40 -3.34 -6.36
C LEU A 19 -10.76 -4.77 -6.77
N LEU A 20 -10.85 -5.00 -8.08
CA LEU A 20 -10.85 -6.35 -8.66
C LEU A 20 -9.45 -6.98 -8.53
N ILE A 21 -9.36 -8.31 -8.65
CA ILE A 21 -8.09 -9.04 -8.49
C ILE A 21 -6.92 -8.47 -9.32
N PRO A 22 -7.09 -8.11 -10.61
CA PRO A 22 -6.00 -7.52 -11.38
C PRO A 22 -5.51 -6.18 -10.82
N GLU A 23 -6.44 -5.35 -10.34
CA GLU A 23 -6.12 -4.04 -9.77
C GLU A 23 -5.47 -4.19 -8.40
N LYS A 24 -5.92 -5.14 -7.57
CA LYS A 24 -5.26 -5.50 -6.31
C LYS A 24 -3.81 -5.95 -6.54
N ASN A 25 -3.59 -6.74 -7.59
CA ASN A 25 -2.25 -7.17 -8.00
C ASN A 25 -1.35 -6.01 -8.42
N ALA A 26 -1.87 -5.10 -9.27
CA ALA A 26 -1.14 -3.90 -9.67
C ALA A 26 -0.85 -2.98 -8.48
N PHE A 27 -1.83 -2.81 -7.60
CA PHE A 27 -1.70 -2.00 -6.39
C PHE A 27 -0.63 -2.55 -5.45
N ALA A 28 -0.67 -3.85 -5.14
CA ALA A 28 0.36 -4.51 -4.35
C ALA A 28 1.75 -4.34 -5.01
N TYR A 29 1.84 -4.49 -6.33
CA TYR A 29 3.11 -4.30 -7.05
C TYR A 29 3.67 -2.87 -6.87
N VAL A 30 2.82 -1.85 -7.00
CA VAL A 30 3.21 -0.46 -6.74
C VAL A 30 3.65 -0.28 -5.30
N CYS A 31 2.93 -0.83 -4.32
CA CYS A 31 3.31 -0.76 -2.91
C CYS A 31 4.69 -1.40 -2.64
N GLY A 32 4.95 -2.56 -3.24
CA GLY A 32 6.25 -3.24 -3.17
C GLY A 32 7.37 -2.40 -3.79
N PHE A 33 7.09 -1.71 -4.89
CA PHE A 33 8.05 -0.82 -5.55
C PHE A 33 8.39 0.40 -4.70
N LEU A 34 7.40 1.08 -4.13
CA LEU A 34 7.62 2.25 -3.25
C LEU A 34 8.41 1.85 -2.00
N MET A 35 8.05 0.71 -1.38
CA MET A 35 8.79 0.17 -0.24
C MET A 35 10.25 -0.15 -0.60
N LYS A 36 10.49 -0.77 -1.75
CA LYS A 36 11.86 -1.03 -2.25
C LYS A 36 12.65 0.27 -2.38
N LYS A 37 12.06 1.34 -2.92
CA LYS A 37 12.71 2.65 -3.06
C LYS A 37 13.08 3.28 -1.72
N CYS A 38 12.25 3.08 -0.68
CA CYS A 38 12.56 3.51 0.68
C CYS A 38 13.74 2.71 1.28
N ILE A 39 13.73 1.39 1.11
CA ILE A 39 14.81 0.51 1.61
C ILE A 39 16.14 0.79 0.90
N GLU A 40 16.12 1.09 -0.40
CA GLU A 40 17.32 1.51 -1.16
C GLU A 40 17.98 2.78 -0.57
N LYS A 41 17.21 3.67 0.07
CA LYS A 41 17.75 4.83 0.80
C LYS A 41 18.30 4.48 2.19
N HIS A 42 17.74 3.48 2.86
CA HIS A 42 18.19 3.04 4.18
C HIS A 42 18.05 1.53 4.37
N ALA A 43 19.11 0.79 4.02
CA ALA A 43 19.16 -0.66 4.05
C ALA A 43 19.88 -1.17 5.32
N CYS A 44 19.23 -1.09 6.48
CA CYS A 44 19.70 -1.75 7.70
C CYS A 44 18.99 -3.10 7.93
N ASP A 45 19.55 -3.93 8.80
CA ASP A 45 18.99 -5.26 9.11
C ASP A 45 17.55 -5.19 9.62
N ILE A 46 17.19 -4.14 10.37
CA ILE A 46 15.82 -3.93 10.84
C ILE A 46 14.86 -3.75 9.65
N CYS A 47 15.21 -2.89 8.70
CA CYS A 47 14.40 -2.66 7.49
C CYS A 47 14.29 -3.94 6.64
N ILE A 48 15.42 -4.60 6.40
CA ILE A 48 15.46 -5.79 5.54
C ILE A 48 14.67 -6.95 6.16
N ASN A 49 14.87 -7.21 7.46
CA ASN A 49 14.16 -8.27 8.17
C ASN A 49 12.66 -7.98 8.27
N TYR A 50 12.30 -6.71 8.52
CA TYR A 50 10.90 -6.31 8.52
C TYR A 50 10.26 -6.49 7.14
N ALA A 51 10.92 -6.04 6.06
CA ALA A 51 10.41 -6.23 4.70
C ALA A 51 10.26 -7.71 4.30
N LYS A 52 11.13 -8.59 4.81
CA LYS A 52 11.04 -10.05 4.60
C LYS A 52 10.04 -10.77 5.52
N SER A 53 9.41 -10.06 6.46
CA SER A 53 8.51 -10.68 7.45
C SER A 53 7.13 -11.04 6.90
N GLN A 54 6.81 -10.67 5.65
CA GLN A 54 5.54 -11.02 5.01
C GLN A 54 5.45 -12.53 4.80
N LYS A 55 4.52 -13.18 5.50
CA LYS A 55 4.27 -14.62 5.43
C LYS A 55 2.86 -14.96 4.95
N GLN A 56 1.97 -13.97 4.89
CA GLN A 56 0.58 -14.16 4.48
C GLN A 56 0.43 -13.63 3.06
N LEU A 57 0.41 -14.56 2.10
CA LEU A 57 0.19 -14.28 0.69
C LEU A 57 -1.21 -14.72 0.31
N ASP A 58 -1.91 -13.88 -0.43
CA ASP A 58 -3.18 -14.16 -1.08
C ASP A 58 -3.09 -13.84 -2.59
N GLU A 59 -4.21 -13.96 -3.30
CA GLU A 59 -4.29 -13.75 -4.75
C GLU A 59 -3.89 -12.34 -5.20
N SER A 60 -3.89 -11.33 -4.31
CA SER A 60 -3.43 -9.97 -4.61
C SER A 60 -1.92 -9.84 -4.72
N PHE A 61 -1.16 -10.85 -4.30
CA PHE A 61 0.30 -10.84 -4.36
C PHE A 61 0.86 -11.61 -5.55
N LEU A 62 -0.01 -12.19 -6.39
CA LEU A 62 0.39 -13.07 -7.48
C LEU A 62 1.33 -12.38 -8.50
N LEU A 63 1.01 -11.14 -8.88
CA LEU A 63 1.87 -10.34 -9.76
C LEU A 63 3.23 -10.02 -9.11
N CYS A 64 3.22 -9.66 -7.83
CA CYS A 64 4.45 -9.43 -7.07
C CYS A 64 5.31 -10.69 -7.01
N TYR A 65 4.69 -11.85 -6.78
CA TYR A 65 5.35 -13.14 -6.75
C TYR A 65 6.01 -13.45 -8.09
N PHE A 66 5.27 -13.37 -9.20
CA PHE A 66 5.83 -13.60 -10.53
C PHE A 66 6.94 -12.62 -10.92
N LYS A 67 6.89 -11.39 -10.41
CA LYS A 67 7.95 -10.40 -10.64
C LYS A 67 9.15 -10.59 -9.71
N ALA A 68 8.96 -11.10 -8.49
CA ALA A 68 10.01 -11.27 -7.51
C ALA A 68 10.86 -12.55 -7.70
N TYR A 69 10.26 -13.62 -8.24
CA TYR A 69 10.92 -14.91 -8.43
C TYR A 69 11.18 -15.15 -9.92
N GLU A 70 12.45 -15.05 -10.32
CA GLU A 70 12.97 -15.19 -11.70
C GLU A 70 12.59 -16.53 -12.39
N ASN A 71 12.39 -16.46 -13.71
CA ASN A 71 12.77 -17.55 -14.62
C ASN A 71 14.29 -17.47 -14.87
N ALA A 72 14.96 -18.62 -15.01
CA ALA A 72 16.41 -18.81 -15.01
C ALA A 72 17.26 -17.94 -16.00
N GLU A 73 16.64 -17.17 -16.88
CA GLU A 73 17.30 -16.43 -17.96
C GLU A 73 17.60 -14.94 -17.65
N LYS A 74 17.17 -14.40 -16.50
CA LYS A 74 17.56 -13.04 -15.98
C LYS A 74 17.41 -11.82 -16.91
N LEU A 75 16.74 -11.93 -18.05
CA LEU A 75 16.81 -10.89 -19.08
C LEU A 75 15.86 -9.71 -18.88
N THR A 76 14.79 -9.82 -18.10
CA THR A 76 13.94 -8.68 -17.75
C THR A 76 13.15 -8.91 -16.44
N HIS A 77 13.14 -7.90 -15.56
CA HIS A 77 12.22 -7.69 -14.40
C HIS A 77 12.61 -8.19 -12.99
N GLY A 78 13.33 -7.34 -12.24
CA GLY A 78 12.98 -6.83 -10.88
C GLY A 78 12.99 -7.74 -9.63
N ASN A 79 14.06 -7.70 -8.83
CA ASN A 79 14.07 -8.13 -7.40
C ASN A 79 13.11 -7.27 -6.55
N LEU A 80 11.80 -7.49 -6.61
CA LEU A 80 10.80 -6.77 -5.83
C LEU A 80 10.60 -7.45 -4.48
N MET A 81 10.74 -6.71 -3.38
CA MET A 81 10.37 -7.25 -2.07
C MET A 81 8.84 -7.30 -1.97
N MET A 82 8.32 -8.40 -1.41
CA MET A 82 6.88 -8.52 -1.18
C MET A 82 6.44 -7.45 -0.20
N PRO A 83 5.46 -6.59 -0.53
CA PRO A 83 5.03 -5.56 0.39
C PRO A 83 4.33 -6.17 1.61
N LEU A 84 4.54 -5.56 2.76
CA LEU A 84 3.81 -5.89 3.96
C LEU A 84 2.38 -5.38 3.85
N HIS A 85 1.42 -6.08 4.45
CA HIS A 85 0.02 -5.64 4.45
C HIS A 85 -0.15 -4.21 5.00
N LYS A 86 0.59 -3.88 6.07
CA LYS A 86 0.61 -2.52 6.65
C LYS A 86 1.08 -1.43 5.67
N CYS A 87 1.98 -1.77 4.74
CA CYS A 87 2.40 -0.84 3.68
C CYS A 87 1.25 -0.61 2.70
N ASN A 88 0.58 -1.70 2.28
CA ASN A 88 -0.58 -1.62 1.39
C ASN A 88 -1.72 -0.83 2.03
N GLU A 89 -2.01 -1.05 3.32
CA GLU A 89 -3.02 -0.31 4.08
C GLU A 89 -2.70 1.19 4.12
N HIS A 90 -1.47 1.55 4.47
CA HIS A 90 -1.02 2.93 4.51
C HIS A 90 -1.17 3.63 3.15
N ILE A 91 -0.68 3.01 2.07
CA ILE A 91 -0.79 3.58 0.72
C ILE A 91 -2.26 3.66 0.30
N ASN A 92 -3.09 2.70 0.68
CA ASN A 92 -4.52 2.72 0.38
C ASN A 92 -5.22 3.91 1.06
N GLU A 93 -4.85 4.25 2.29
CA GLU A 93 -5.35 5.46 2.97
C GLU A 93 -4.93 6.75 2.24
N LEU A 94 -3.67 6.83 1.79
CA LEU A 94 -3.18 7.96 1.00
C LEU A 94 -3.92 8.10 -0.33
N VAL A 95 -4.11 6.99 -1.06
CA VAL A 95 -4.86 6.96 -2.33
C VAL A 95 -6.32 7.33 -2.10
N ASN A 96 -6.93 6.88 -1.01
CA ASN A 96 -8.29 7.28 -0.64
C ASN A 96 -8.40 8.80 -0.42
N ILE A 97 -7.44 9.41 0.27
CA ILE A 97 -7.41 10.87 0.42
C ILE A 97 -7.26 11.54 -0.94
N PHE A 98 -6.36 11.03 -1.78
CA PHE A 98 -6.16 11.53 -3.14
C PHE A 98 -7.45 11.51 -3.96
N ILE A 99 -8.10 10.35 -4.09
CA ILE A 99 -9.33 10.18 -4.86
C ILE A 99 -10.43 11.13 -4.38
N ASN A 100 -10.57 11.29 -3.06
CA ASN A 100 -11.62 12.11 -2.48
C ASN A 100 -11.36 13.62 -2.55
N ARG A 101 -10.10 14.05 -2.48
CA ARG A 101 -9.73 15.48 -2.39
C ARG A 101 -9.30 16.06 -3.73
N PHE A 102 -8.60 15.29 -4.55
CA PHE A 102 -7.98 15.78 -5.78
C PHE A 102 -8.98 16.44 -6.74
N PRO A 103 -10.18 15.89 -7.03
CA PRO A 103 -11.12 16.55 -7.93
C PRO A 103 -11.46 17.98 -7.53
N GLN A 104 -11.68 18.22 -6.23
CA GLN A 104 -12.01 19.53 -5.68
C GLN A 104 -10.78 20.46 -5.63
N LEU A 105 -9.60 19.93 -5.33
CA LEU A 105 -8.37 20.70 -5.22
C LEU A 105 -7.72 21.03 -6.57
N SER A 106 -8.00 20.23 -7.61
CA SER A 106 -7.36 20.32 -8.94
C SER A 106 -7.53 21.67 -9.64
N VAL A 107 -8.60 22.41 -9.32
CA VAL A 107 -8.89 23.74 -9.90
C VAL A 107 -8.29 24.89 -9.09
N VAL A 108 -7.66 24.59 -7.95
CA VAL A 108 -7.14 25.59 -7.02
C VAL A 108 -5.62 25.67 -7.13
N LYS A 109 -5.06 26.87 -6.91
CA LYS A 109 -3.62 27.05 -6.77
C LYS A 109 -3.08 26.22 -5.60
N GLU A 110 -1.81 25.82 -5.73
CA GLU A 110 -1.06 25.07 -4.70
C GLU A 110 -1.73 23.72 -4.35
N VAL A 111 -2.26 23.05 -5.37
CA VAL A 111 -2.93 21.74 -5.25
C VAL A 111 -2.06 20.72 -4.50
N ASP A 112 -0.76 20.70 -4.78
CA ASP A 112 0.20 19.79 -4.18
C ASP A 112 0.37 20.03 -2.68
N ILE A 113 0.45 21.29 -2.25
CA ILE A 113 0.56 21.67 -0.83
C ILE A 113 -0.72 21.27 -0.09
N LYS A 114 -1.89 21.60 -0.64
CA LYS A 114 -3.19 21.31 -0.02
C LYS A 114 -3.46 19.81 0.07
N LEU A 115 -3.05 19.07 -0.94
CA LEU A 115 -3.15 17.62 -0.96
C LEU A 115 -2.21 16.97 0.06
N LYS A 116 -0.94 17.41 0.12
CA LYS A 116 0.02 16.95 1.13
C LYS A 116 -0.48 17.20 2.55
N LEU A 117 -0.99 18.40 2.83
CA LEU A 117 -1.58 18.74 4.13
C LEU A 117 -2.71 17.78 4.51
N SER A 118 -3.54 17.38 3.54
CA SER A 118 -4.63 16.42 3.76
C SER A 118 -4.13 15.02 4.14
N MET A 119 -2.89 14.67 3.78
CA MET A 119 -2.26 13.37 4.04
C MET A 119 -1.40 13.33 5.32
N THR A 120 -1.04 14.49 5.89
CA THR A 120 -0.11 14.58 7.04
C THR A 120 -0.53 13.81 8.30
N ASN A 121 -1.82 13.56 8.49
CA ASN A 121 -2.34 12.85 9.66
C ASN A 121 -2.26 11.33 9.54
N ILE A 122 -1.88 10.79 8.38
CA ILE A 122 -1.76 9.35 8.17
C ILE A 122 -0.41 8.85 8.68
N ILE A 123 -0.43 8.14 9.81
CA ILE A 123 0.77 7.68 10.49
C ILE A 123 1.17 6.29 9.96
N PHE A 124 2.32 6.21 9.30
CA PHE A 124 2.96 4.94 8.99
C PHE A 124 3.99 4.55 10.06
N ASN A 125 3.70 3.53 10.86
CA ASN A 125 4.62 3.02 11.87
C ASN A 125 5.56 1.96 11.27
N TYR A 126 6.83 2.32 11.13
CA TYR A 126 7.90 1.43 10.66
C TYR A 126 8.92 1.21 11.79
N PRO A 127 9.41 -0.02 12.02
CA PRO A 127 10.22 -0.34 13.20
C PRO A 127 11.61 0.32 13.21
N CYS A 128 12.13 0.73 12.05
CA CYS A 128 13.38 1.46 11.96
C CYS A 128 13.13 2.98 12.10
N PRO A 129 13.73 3.67 13.08
CA PRO A 129 13.57 5.12 13.26
C PRO A 129 14.26 5.93 12.17
N LEU A 130 15.25 5.36 11.48
CA LEU A 130 15.96 5.97 10.36
C LEU A 130 15.32 5.66 9.00
N PHE A 131 14.15 4.99 9.00
CA PHE A 131 13.44 4.67 7.77
C PHE A 131 12.95 5.95 7.08
N ASN A 132 13.47 6.17 5.87
CA ASN A 132 13.07 7.29 5.03
C ASN A 132 11.77 6.97 4.30
N LYS A 133 10.76 7.86 4.44
CA LYS A 133 9.42 7.69 3.88
C LYS A 133 9.18 8.56 2.64
N ASP A 134 10.21 9.14 2.02
CA ASP A 134 10.05 10.10 0.93
C ASP A 134 9.33 9.55 -0.30
N TYR A 135 9.31 8.22 -0.47
CA TYR A 135 8.60 7.53 -1.55
C TYR A 135 7.23 6.98 -1.13
N LEU A 136 6.80 7.16 0.12
CA LEU A 136 5.48 6.77 0.61
C LEU A 136 4.53 7.96 0.58
#